data_AF-A0A960ZMZ7-F1
#
_entry.id   AF-A0A960ZMZ7-F1
#
_cell.length_a   1.000
_cell.length_b   1.000
_cell.length_c   1.000
_cell.angle_alpha   90.00
_cell.angle_beta   90.00
_cell.angle_gamma   90.00
#
_symmetry.space_group_name_H-M   'P 1'
#
loop_
_entity.id
_entity.type
_entity.pdbx_description
1 polymer ?
#
loop_
_entity_poly.entity_id
_entity_poly.type
_entity_poly.pdbx_seq_one_letter_code
_entity_poly.pdbx_strand_id
1 'polypeptide(L)'
;PIFYRQRRLGANGKSFDMIKLRSMKLDAEKSGVGWTVKGDPRCLRVGAFMRRWNIDEIPQFWNVLRGDMSLVGPRPERPELIEQFKEEIPHYNARHNIKPGITGWAQVNGLRGDTDLSERVRFDLHYIENWNLLLDFQIMFLTFVKREGAC
;
A
#
# COMPACT_ATOMS: atom_id res chain seq x y z
N PRO A 1 -3.50 -20.07 8.19
CA PRO A 1 -3.32 -19.99 6.72
C PRO A 1 -2.12 -19.09 6.34
N ILE A 2 -1.26 -19.57 5.44
CA ILE A 2 -0.04 -18.84 4.99
C ILE A 2 -0.40 -17.62 4.13
N PHE A 3 -1.40 -17.76 3.25
CA PHE A 3 -1.95 -16.65 2.50
C PHE A 3 -2.98 -15.89 3.35
N TYR A 4 -2.94 -14.57 3.23
CA TYR A 4 -3.90 -13.64 3.80
C TYR A 4 -4.44 -12.77 2.66
N ARG A 5 -5.75 -12.55 2.66
CA ARG A 5 -6.42 -11.69 1.69
C ARG A 5 -7.01 -10.52 2.44
N GLN A 6 -6.81 -9.33 1.89
CA GLN A 6 -7.36 -8.10 2.45
C GLN A 6 -8.12 -7.35 1.38
N ARG A 7 -9.39 -7.02 1.65
CA ARG A 7 -10.20 -6.21 0.75
C ARG A 7 -9.63 -4.80 0.66
N ARG A 8 -9.47 -4.31 -0.57
CA ARG A 8 -8.97 -2.98 -0.87
C ARG A 8 -9.79 -2.32 -1.96
N LEU A 9 -9.76 -0.99 -2.00
CA LEU A 9 -10.34 -0.23 -3.10
C LEU A 9 -9.31 -0.03 -4.21
N GLY A 10 -9.68 -0.42 -5.42
CA GLY A 10 -8.90 -0.22 -6.65
C GLY A 10 -9.46 0.89 -7.53
N ALA A 11 -9.09 0.84 -8.80
CA ALA A 11 -9.51 1.84 -9.78
C ALA A 11 -11.04 1.91 -9.92
N ASN A 12 -11.57 3.10 -10.12
CA ASN A 12 -12.99 3.40 -10.30
C ASN A 12 -13.88 2.87 -9.16
N GLY A 13 -13.33 2.81 -7.93
CA GLY A 13 -14.05 2.35 -6.76
C GLY A 13 -14.32 0.83 -6.74
N LYS A 14 -13.70 0.06 -7.62
CA LYS A 14 -13.86 -1.41 -7.64
C LYS A 14 -13.05 -2.02 -6.50
N SER A 15 -13.71 -2.77 -5.62
CA SER A 15 -13.02 -3.53 -4.58
C SER A 15 -12.32 -4.76 -5.17
N PHE A 16 -11.16 -5.12 -4.65
CA PHE A 16 -10.46 -6.36 -4.96
C PHE A 16 -9.79 -6.95 -3.72
N ASP A 17 -9.47 -8.25 -3.78
CA ASP A 17 -8.72 -8.94 -2.73
C ASP A 17 -7.22 -8.83 -2.99
N MET A 18 -6.54 -8.01 -2.19
CA MET A 18 -5.08 -7.94 -2.19
C MET A 18 -4.50 -9.15 -1.47
N ILE A 19 -3.68 -9.93 -2.17
CA ILE A 19 -3.10 -11.16 -1.65
C ILE A 19 -1.75 -10.85 -1.02
N LYS A 20 -1.51 -11.36 0.19
CA LYS A 20 -0.25 -11.25 0.92
C LYS A 20 0.13 -12.56 1.58
N LEU A 21 1.41 -12.69 1.92
CA LEU A 21 1.81 -13.69 2.90
C LEU A 21 1.56 -13.15 4.31
N ARG A 22 1.10 -14.03 5.19
CA ARG A 22 0.82 -13.67 6.58
C ARG A 22 2.12 -13.37 7.32
N SER A 23 2.31 -12.10 7.67
CA SER A 23 3.44 -11.60 8.47
C SER A 23 3.05 -11.25 9.91
N MET A 24 1.76 -11.33 10.27
CA MET A 24 1.23 -10.99 11.59
C MET A 24 0.50 -12.19 12.24
N LYS A 25 0.33 -12.14 13.57
CA LYS A 25 -0.43 -13.14 14.35
C LYS A 25 -1.88 -13.25 13.86
N LEU A 26 -2.52 -14.39 14.11
CA LEU A 26 -3.89 -14.68 13.66
C LEU A 26 -4.93 -13.70 14.24
N ASP A 27 -4.68 -13.21 15.44
CA ASP A 27 -5.51 -12.30 16.23
C ASP A 27 -5.08 -10.83 16.10
N ALA A 28 -4.23 -10.50 15.13
CA ALA A 28 -3.69 -9.15 14.95
C ALA A 28 -4.76 -8.06 14.70
N GLU A 29 -5.95 -8.44 14.23
CA GLU A 29 -7.07 -7.52 13.98
C GLU A 29 -8.14 -7.55 15.09
N LYS A 30 -7.92 -8.28 16.21
CA LYS A 30 -8.90 -8.34 17.33
C LYS A 30 -9.21 -6.96 17.93
N SER A 31 -8.23 -6.06 17.93
CA SER A 31 -8.36 -4.70 18.46
C SER A 31 -8.82 -3.69 17.42
N GLY A 32 -9.20 -4.14 16.22
CA GLY A 32 -9.69 -3.30 15.14
C GLY A 32 -8.71 -3.13 13.97
N VAL A 33 -9.21 -2.43 12.97
CA VAL A 33 -8.50 -2.06 11.75
C VAL A 33 -7.55 -0.91 12.05
N GLY A 34 -6.25 -1.09 11.83
CA GLY A 34 -5.27 -0.02 12.04
C GLY A 34 -4.02 -0.20 11.21
N TRP A 35 -3.28 0.88 11.01
CA TRP A 35 -1.95 0.83 10.40
C TRP A 35 -0.97 0.06 11.30
N THR A 36 0.08 -0.46 10.67
CA THR A 36 1.15 -1.13 11.42
C THR A 36 2.18 -0.08 11.82
N VAL A 37 2.60 -0.11 13.08
CA VAL A 37 3.65 0.76 13.62
C VAL A 37 5.01 0.05 13.59
N LYS A 38 6.09 0.82 13.68
CA LYS A 38 7.44 0.27 13.82
C LYS A 38 7.53 -0.54 15.12
N GLY A 39 8.05 -1.76 15.06
CA GLY A 39 8.11 -2.66 16.23
C GLY A 39 6.77 -3.22 16.70
N ASP A 40 5.74 -3.27 15.85
CA ASP A 40 4.40 -3.76 16.23
C ASP A 40 4.43 -5.19 16.83
N PRO A 41 3.91 -5.41 18.07
CA PRO A 41 3.94 -6.69 18.76
C PRO A 41 3.07 -7.78 18.10
N ARG A 42 2.23 -7.39 17.14
CA ARG A 42 1.43 -8.30 16.31
C ARG A 42 2.24 -8.91 15.17
N CYS A 43 3.39 -8.32 14.82
CA CYS A 43 4.27 -8.85 13.78
C CYS A 43 5.06 -10.07 14.28
N LEU A 44 5.10 -11.13 13.46
CA LEU A 44 5.92 -12.30 13.76
C LEU A 44 7.39 -11.99 13.47
N ARG A 45 8.35 -12.63 14.15
CA ARG A 45 9.80 -12.43 13.87
C ARG A 45 10.14 -12.72 12.40
N VAL A 46 9.60 -13.82 11.87
CA VAL A 46 9.69 -14.14 10.43
C VAL A 46 8.95 -13.12 9.55
N GLY A 47 7.84 -12.58 10.05
CA GLY A 47 7.07 -11.54 9.37
C GLY A 47 7.82 -10.22 9.24
N ALA A 48 8.58 -9.83 10.26
CA ALA A 48 9.44 -8.65 10.21
C ALA A 48 10.54 -8.79 9.16
N PHE A 49 11.16 -9.98 9.06
CA PHE A 49 12.08 -10.30 7.98
C PHE A 49 11.39 -10.20 6.61
N MET A 50 10.24 -10.84 6.44
CA MET A 50 9.50 -10.81 5.17
C MET A 50 9.15 -9.39 4.74
N ARG A 51 8.69 -8.54 5.67
CA ARG A 51 8.34 -7.14 5.41
C ARG A 51 9.53 -6.27 5.06
N ARG A 52 10.69 -6.52 5.69
CA ARG A 52 11.95 -5.84 5.36
C ARG A 52 12.37 -6.11 3.91
N TRP A 53 12.12 -7.33 3.43
CA TRP A 53 12.47 -7.77 2.09
C TRP A 53 11.28 -7.68 1.10
N ASN A 54 10.15 -7.08 1.51
CA ASN A 54 8.88 -7.07 0.76
C ASN A 54 8.43 -8.46 0.25
N ILE A 55 8.87 -9.54 0.89
CA ILE A 55 8.53 -10.93 0.54
C ILE A 55 7.03 -11.17 0.78
N ASP A 56 6.46 -10.51 1.77
CA ASP A 56 5.02 -10.60 2.06
C ASP A 56 4.13 -10.00 0.96
N GLU A 57 4.70 -9.14 0.12
CA GLU A 57 4.04 -8.48 -1.00
C GLU A 57 4.20 -9.24 -2.34
N ILE A 58 5.02 -10.29 -2.42
CA ILE A 58 5.22 -11.11 -3.64
C ILE A 58 3.88 -11.62 -4.23
N PRO A 59 2.91 -12.11 -3.45
CA PRO A 59 1.64 -12.56 -4.02
C PRO A 59 0.83 -11.46 -4.73
N GLN A 60 1.12 -10.18 -4.49
CA GLN A 60 0.44 -9.06 -5.16
C GLN A 60 0.78 -8.97 -6.65
N PHE A 61 1.89 -9.57 -7.11
CA PHE A 61 2.16 -9.68 -8.54
C PHE A 61 1.03 -10.40 -9.28
N TRP A 62 0.33 -11.32 -8.62
CA TRP A 62 -0.85 -11.96 -9.20
C TRP A 62 -2.03 -10.98 -9.40
N ASN A 63 -2.20 -10.00 -8.50
CA ASN A 63 -3.18 -8.93 -8.67
C ASN A 63 -2.81 -7.99 -9.84
N VAL A 64 -1.51 -7.76 -10.06
CA VAL A 64 -1.04 -7.02 -11.24
C VAL A 64 -1.35 -7.78 -12.53
N LEU A 65 -1.07 -9.09 -12.57
CA LEU A 65 -1.37 -9.93 -13.74
C LEU A 65 -2.88 -10.04 -14.04
N ARG A 66 -3.74 -10.08 -13.01
CA ARG A 66 -5.20 -10.02 -13.18
C ARG A 66 -5.71 -8.64 -13.64
N GLY A 67 -4.88 -7.61 -13.54
CA GLY A 67 -5.22 -6.25 -13.90
C GLY A 67 -5.90 -5.43 -12.79
N ASP A 68 -5.98 -5.95 -11.56
CA ASP A 68 -6.51 -5.24 -10.39
C ASP A 68 -5.55 -4.13 -9.91
N MET A 69 -4.25 -4.34 -10.10
CA MET A 69 -3.16 -3.45 -9.66
C MET A 69 -2.18 -3.15 -10.82
N SER A 70 -1.33 -2.14 -10.62
CA SER A 70 -0.13 -1.85 -11.42
C SER A 70 1.14 -2.08 -10.59
N LEU A 71 2.31 -2.08 -11.23
CA LEU A 71 3.59 -2.10 -10.52
C LEU A 71 3.80 -0.80 -9.73
N VAL A 72 3.58 0.33 -10.40
CA VAL A 72 3.71 1.68 -9.85
C VAL A 72 2.36 2.38 -9.82
N GLY A 73 2.03 2.98 -8.68
CA GLY A 73 0.79 3.72 -8.47
C GLY A 73 0.53 4.03 -6.99
N PRO A 74 -0.52 4.80 -6.68
CA PRO A 74 -0.95 5.06 -5.31
C PRO A 74 -1.24 3.75 -4.58
N ARG A 75 -0.90 3.69 -3.30
CA ARG A 75 -1.15 2.48 -2.52
C ARG A 75 -2.67 2.26 -2.34
N PRO A 76 -3.18 1.03 -2.47
CA PRO A 76 -4.61 0.77 -2.31
C PRO A 76 -4.99 0.82 -0.81
N GLU A 77 -6.01 1.62 -0.48
CA GLU A 77 -6.49 1.77 0.89
C GLU A 77 -7.69 0.87 1.21
N ARG A 78 -7.93 0.67 2.51
CA ARG A 78 -9.07 -0.11 3.01
C ARG A 78 -10.35 0.70 2.84
N PRO A 79 -11.45 0.12 2.32
CA PRO A 79 -12.73 0.83 2.20
C PRO A 79 -13.16 1.52 3.51
N GLU A 80 -12.95 0.86 4.64
CA GLU A 80 -13.32 1.37 5.98
C GLU A 80 -12.54 2.63 6.37
N LEU A 81 -11.29 2.78 5.90
CA LEU A 81 -10.47 3.98 6.14
C LEU A 81 -10.81 5.09 5.15
N ILE A 82 -11.20 4.71 3.92
CA ILE A 82 -11.52 5.65 2.86
C ILE A 82 -12.76 6.48 3.20
N GLU A 83 -13.77 5.89 3.85
CA GLU A 83 -14.96 6.62 4.30
C GLU A 83 -14.60 7.76 5.26
N GLN A 84 -13.65 7.53 6.16
CA GLN A 84 -13.15 8.54 7.10
C GLN A 84 -12.37 9.64 6.37
N PHE A 85 -11.48 9.27 5.44
CA PHE A 85 -10.58 10.21 4.78
C PHE A 85 -11.22 11.10 3.73
N LYS A 86 -12.33 10.65 3.11
CA LYS A 86 -13.05 11.47 2.13
C LYS A 86 -13.65 12.74 2.74
N GLU A 87 -13.98 12.72 4.03
CA GLU A 87 -14.52 13.88 4.73
C GLU A 87 -13.41 14.87 5.13
N GLU A 88 -12.20 14.37 5.40
CA GLU A 88 -11.07 15.18 5.86
C GLU A 88 -10.26 15.81 4.71
N ILE A 89 -10.08 15.10 3.58
CA ILE A 89 -9.17 15.50 2.51
C ILE A 89 -9.93 15.84 1.22
N PRO A 90 -9.93 17.12 0.80
CA PRO A 90 -10.48 17.52 -0.50
C PRO A 90 -9.83 16.73 -1.65
N HIS A 91 -10.63 16.33 -2.64
CA HIS A 91 -10.17 15.58 -3.82
C HIS A 91 -9.52 14.21 -3.54
N TYR A 92 -9.70 13.64 -2.34
CA TYR A 92 -9.20 12.30 -2.01
C TYR A 92 -9.59 11.23 -3.04
N ASN A 93 -10.77 11.36 -3.64
CA ASN A 93 -11.27 10.41 -4.65
C ASN A 93 -10.46 10.39 -5.95
N ALA A 94 -9.73 11.45 -6.30
CA ALA A 94 -9.00 11.54 -7.56
C ALA A 94 -7.94 10.42 -7.70
N ARG A 95 -7.40 9.94 -6.57
CA ARG A 95 -6.45 8.81 -6.54
C ARG A 95 -7.04 7.49 -7.03
N HIS A 96 -8.37 7.33 -6.97
CA HIS A 96 -9.04 6.11 -7.41
C HIS A 96 -9.30 6.08 -8.93
N ASN A 97 -8.94 7.14 -9.67
CA ASN A 97 -9.10 7.14 -11.14
C ASN A 97 -8.04 6.29 -11.85
N ILE A 98 -6.94 5.97 -11.16
CA ILE A 98 -5.86 5.14 -11.70
C ILE A 98 -5.75 3.82 -10.94
N LYS A 99 -5.06 2.84 -11.54
CA LYS A 99 -4.78 1.57 -10.87
C LYS A 99 -3.87 1.79 -9.67
N PRO A 100 -4.15 1.14 -8.52
CA PRO A 100 -3.26 1.18 -7.39
C PRO A 100 -1.97 0.39 -7.66
N GLY A 101 -0.87 0.83 -7.07
CA GLY A 101 0.46 0.23 -7.24
C GLY A 101 0.87 -0.72 -6.13
N ILE A 102 1.78 -1.65 -6.46
CA ILE A 102 2.59 -2.36 -5.44
C ILE A 102 3.50 -1.35 -4.72
N THR A 103 4.15 -0.49 -5.50
CA THR A 103 4.94 0.65 -5.02
C THR A 103 4.43 1.96 -5.61
N GLY A 104 4.89 3.10 -5.09
CA GLY A 104 4.41 4.42 -5.48
C GLY A 104 5.29 5.55 -4.94
N TRP A 105 5.06 6.75 -5.46
CA TRP A 105 5.85 7.95 -5.14
C TRP A 105 5.82 8.28 -3.64
N ALA A 106 4.64 8.22 -3.01
CA ALA A 106 4.54 8.43 -1.56
C ALA A 106 5.34 7.38 -0.77
N GLN A 107 5.32 6.11 -1.19
CA GLN A 107 6.01 5.03 -0.50
C GLN A 107 7.53 5.19 -0.52
N VAL A 108 8.12 5.55 -1.68
CA VAL A 108 9.58 5.75 -1.80
C VAL A 108 10.09 7.03 -1.12
N ASN A 109 9.17 7.91 -0.72
CA ASN A 109 9.46 9.11 0.07
C ASN A 109 9.14 8.93 1.56
N GLY A 110 8.99 7.68 2.04
CA GLY A 110 8.85 7.39 3.46
C GLY A 110 7.43 7.56 4.00
N LEU A 111 6.45 7.91 3.17
CA LEU A 111 5.05 8.10 3.57
C LEU A 111 4.29 6.76 3.63
N ARG A 112 4.86 5.76 4.31
CA ARG A 112 4.34 4.39 4.43
C ARG A 112 3.83 4.14 5.85
N GLY A 113 2.60 3.63 5.98
CA GLY A 113 2.04 3.18 7.27
C GLY A 113 1.34 4.30 8.04
N ASP A 114 1.78 4.56 9.27
CA ASP A 114 1.23 5.60 10.17
C ASP A 114 1.98 6.93 9.97
N THR A 115 1.85 7.50 8.78
CA THR A 115 2.44 8.80 8.42
C THR A 115 1.33 9.76 8.09
N ASP A 116 1.64 11.07 8.04
CA ASP A 116 0.67 12.10 7.66
C ASP A 116 -0.03 11.73 6.34
N LEU A 117 -1.35 11.52 6.46
CA LEU A 117 -2.19 11.10 5.36
C LEU A 117 -2.32 12.22 4.31
N SER A 118 -2.35 13.47 4.74
CA SER A 118 -2.47 14.63 3.85
C SER A 118 -1.25 14.72 2.93
N GLU A 119 -0.05 14.53 3.50
CA GLU A 119 1.19 14.47 2.73
C GLU A 119 1.21 13.26 1.81
N ARG A 120 0.77 12.07 2.27
CA ARG A 120 0.66 10.89 1.41
C ARG A 120 -0.22 11.16 0.19
N VAL A 121 -1.40 11.74 0.40
CA VAL A 121 -2.34 12.04 -0.68
C VAL A 121 -1.74 13.09 -1.63
N ARG A 122 -1.04 14.10 -1.12
CA ARG A 122 -0.33 15.08 -1.95
C ARG A 122 0.69 14.42 -2.87
N PHE A 123 1.49 13.47 -2.37
CA PHE A 123 2.46 12.72 -3.18
C PHE A 123 1.78 11.80 -4.20
N ASP A 124 0.67 11.17 -3.82
CA ASP A 124 -0.11 10.33 -4.74
C ASP A 124 -0.73 11.17 -5.88
N LEU A 125 -1.26 12.36 -5.58
CA LEU A 125 -1.78 13.31 -6.58
C LEU A 125 -0.65 13.83 -7.49
N HIS A 126 0.49 14.21 -6.92
CA HIS A 126 1.66 14.64 -7.68
C HIS A 126 2.10 13.58 -8.70
N TYR A 127 2.11 12.30 -8.29
CA TYR A 127 2.42 11.19 -9.20
C TYR A 127 1.40 11.08 -10.34
N ILE A 128 0.11 11.23 -10.06
CA ILE A 128 -0.95 11.18 -11.07
C ILE A 128 -0.82 12.31 -12.09
N GLU A 129 -0.56 13.53 -11.60
CA GLU A 129 -0.45 14.74 -12.43
C GLU A 129 0.82 14.75 -13.29
N ASN A 130 1.92 14.19 -12.79
CA ASN A 130 3.23 14.22 -13.45
C ASN A 130 3.63 12.85 -14.04
N TRP A 131 2.66 11.96 -14.20
CA TRP A 131 2.93 10.58 -14.62
C TRP A 131 3.69 10.53 -15.94
N ASN A 132 4.81 9.82 -15.93
CA ASN A 132 5.58 9.49 -17.11
C ASN A 132 6.42 8.23 -16.84
N LEU A 133 6.91 7.60 -17.91
CA LEU A 133 7.67 6.35 -17.79
C LEU A 133 8.98 6.50 -17.00
N LEU A 134 9.63 7.67 -17.08
CA LEU A 134 10.86 7.92 -16.34
C LEU A 134 10.61 7.93 -14.83
N LEU A 135 9.49 8.52 -14.39
CA LEU A 135 9.07 8.53 -13.00
C LEU A 135 8.78 7.10 -12.50
N ASP A 136 8.15 6.26 -13.31
CA ASP A 136 7.93 4.85 -12.97
C ASP A 136 9.26 4.10 -12.77
N PHE A 137 10.22 4.28 -13.68
CA PHE A 137 11.56 3.69 -13.53
C PHE A 137 12.28 4.21 -12.28
N GLN A 138 12.18 5.51 -12.01
CA GLN A 138 12.75 6.11 -10.82
C GLN A 138 12.13 5.52 -9.54
N ILE A 139 10.80 5.36 -9.47
CA ILE A 139 10.11 4.77 -8.32
C ILE A 139 10.52 3.30 -8.15
N MET A 140 10.59 2.53 -9.23
CA MET A 140 11.05 1.15 -9.16
C MET A 140 12.47 1.06 -8.64
N PHE A 141 13.40 1.89 -9.15
CA PHE A 141 14.78 1.94 -8.68
C PHE A 141 14.85 2.33 -7.19
N LEU A 142 14.16 3.41 -6.79
CA LEU A 142 14.13 3.86 -5.41
C LEU A 142 13.52 2.82 -4.47
N THR A 143 12.53 2.05 -4.91
CA THR A 143 11.96 0.93 -4.13
C THR A 143 13.02 -0.13 -3.80
N PHE A 144 13.95 -0.40 -4.72
CA PHE A 144 15.03 -1.36 -4.47
C PHE A 144 16.17 -0.80 -3.62
N VAL A 145 16.42 0.52 -3.68
CA VAL A 145 17.51 1.19 -2.96
C VAL A 145 17.08 1.62 -1.55
N LYS A 146 15.95 2.34 -1.45
CA LYS A 146 15.37 2.81 -0.18
C LYS A 146 14.56 1.69 0.46
N ARG A 147 15.26 0.66 0.96
CA ARG A 147 14.66 -0.48 1.67
C ARG A 147 14.35 -0.13 3.12
N GLU A 148 13.44 0.82 3.32
CA GLU A 148 12.87 1.06 4.65
C GLU A 148 11.61 0.18 4.79
N GLY A 149 11.78 -0.96 5.44
CA GLY A 149 10.67 -1.83 5.82
C GLY A 149 9.75 -1.14 6.81
N ALA A 150 8.44 -1.35 6.69
CA ALA A 150 7.41 -0.76 7.56
C ALA A 150 7.37 -1.33 9.00
N CYS A 151 8.42 -2.05 9.45
CA CYS A 151 8.50 -2.66 10.78
C CYS A 151 9.91 -2.66 11.35
#